data_AF-A0A922ZBP8-F1
#
_entry.id   AF-A0A922ZBP8-F1
#
_cell.length_a   1.000
_cell.length_b   1.000
_cell.length_c   1.000
_cell.angle_alpha   90.00
_cell.angle_beta   90.00
_cell.angle_gamma   90.00
#
_symmetry.space_group_name_H-M   'P 1'
#
loop_
_entity.id
_entity.type
_entity.pdbx_description
1 polymer ?
#
loop_
_entity_poly.entity_id
_entity_poly.type
_entity_poly.pdbx_seq_one_letter_code
_entity_poly.pdbx_strand_id
1 'polypeptide(L)'
;MKLMEVAQNQMENILKTDNMVVILAGAALSPALNALYGERGTDMMIIVIAVLLLDLIVGTLAAKKEKIETSEHGLKGLIRIAVISFLPVIAHRADLFVGFGDFMFFGISIGILYHTLKSFGANVVRVGWDKYIPLWVIDVIIGFLETEIQSKMARSQAQFEKLYGADASQPLSNSLERRLKTEPEVSPITEAVAIDIEPVKG
;
A
#
# COMPACT_ATOMS: atom_id res chain seq x y z
N MET A 1 16.68 27.68 -34.43
CA MET A 1 16.10 26.62 -35.30
C MET A 1 15.97 25.28 -34.56
N LYS A 2 17.07 24.71 -34.00
CA LYS A 2 17.03 23.43 -33.24
C LYS A 2 16.02 23.35 -32.08
N LEU A 3 15.75 24.43 -31.36
CA LEU A 3 14.77 24.43 -30.26
C LEU A 3 13.32 24.23 -30.73
N MET A 4 12.96 24.79 -31.89
CA MET A 4 11.62 24.60 -32.44
C MET A 4 11.44 23.17 -32.99
N GLU A 5 12.48 22.61 -33.58
CA GLU A 5 12.48 21.23 -34.09
C GLU A 5 12.36 20.21 -32.95
N VAL A 6 13.05 20.44 -31.81
CA VAL A 6 12.87 19.62 -30.61
C VAL A 6 11.44 19.75 -30.07
N ALA A 7 10.89 20.96 -30.00
CA ALA A 7 9.52 21.17 -29.52
C ALA A 7 8.48 20.49 -30.44
N GLN A 8 8.66 20.56 -31.76
CA GLN A 8 7.79 19.89 -32.74
C GLN A 8 7.87 18.36 -32.62
N ASN A 9 9.08 17.80 -32.48
CA ASN A 9 9.27 16.36 -32.30
C ASN A 9 8.70 15.85 -30.96
N GLN A 10 8.77 16.65 -29.89
CA GLN A 10 8.12 16.33 -28.61
C GLN A 10 6.59 16.36 -28.76
N MET A 11 6.05 17.39 -29.43
CA MET A 11 4.61 17.52 -29.66
C MET A 11 4.06 16.37 -30.51
N GLU A 12 4.77 15.99 -31.57
CA GLU A 12 4.37 14.89 -32.45
C GLU A 12 4.44 13.52 -31.74
N ASN A 13 5.41 13.33 -30.83
CA ASN A 13 5.45 12.16 -29.96
C ASN A 13 4.30 12.16 -28.93
N ILE A 14 3.96 13.30 -28.33
CA ILE A 14 2.86 13.43 -27.36
C ILE A 14 1.50 13.18 -28.04
N LEU A 15 1.35 13.59 -29.30
CA LEU A 15 0.11 13.46 -30.09
C LEU A 15 -0.07 12.09 -30.76
N LYS A 16 0.88 11.15 -30.64
CA LYS A 16 0.67 9.77 -31.07
C LYS A 16 -0.52 9.17 -30.34
N THR A 17 -1.35 8.42 -31.05
CA THR A 17 -2.62 7.85 -30.57
C THR A 17 -2.46 7.09 -29.24
N ASP A 18 -1.37 6.33 -29.07
CA ASP A 18 -1.08 5.57 -27.86
C ASP A 18 -0.82 6.48 -26.64
N ASN A 19 -0.13 7.60 -26.85
CA ASN A 19 0.12 8.59 -25.79
C ASN A 19 -1.12 9.44 -25.53
N MET A 20 -1.92 9.71 -26.57
CA MET A 20 -3.15 10.47 -26.44
C MET A 20 -4.20 9.76 -25.56
N VAL A 21 -4.30 8.42 -25.64
CA VAL A 21 -5.15 7.63 -24.73
C VAL A 21 -4.68 7.74 -23.28
N VAL A 22 -3.37 7.64 -23.05
CA VAL A 22 -2.77 7.79 -21.70
C VAL A 22 -2.98 9.20 -21.17
N ILE A 23 -2.82 10.22 -22.01
CA ILE A 23 -3.01 11.64 -21.65
C ILE A 23 -4.47 11.92 -21.32
N LEU A 24 -5.42 11.43 -22.13
CA LEU A 24 -6.85 11.63 -21.89
C LEU A 24 -7.32 10.87 -20.64
N ALA A 25 -6.86 9.63 -20.45
CA ALA A 25 -7.12 8.88 -19.23
C ALA A 25 -6.53 9.60 -18.01
N GLY A 26 -5.29 10.07 -18.07
CA GLY A 26 -4.64 10.84 -17.01
C GLY A 26 -5.37 12.15 -16.70
N ALA A 27 -5.79 12.90 -17.72
CA ALA A 27 -6.50 14.17 -17.58
C ALA A 27 -7.91 14.00 -16.98
N ALA A 28 -8.59 12.88 -17.26
CA ALA A 28 -9.90 12.59 -16.68
C ALA A 28 -9.80 11.99 -15.27
N LEU A 29 -8.79 11.15 -15.02
CA LEU A 29 -8.61 10.47 -13.74
C LEU A 29 -7.97 11.39 -12.69
N SER A 30 -7.08 12.30 -13.07
CA SER A 30 -6.37 13.17 -12.13
C SER A 30 -7.32 14.04 -11.27
N PRO A 31 -8.34 14.72 -11.82
CA PRO A 31 -9.32 15.43 -11.01
C PRO A 31 -10.15 14.51 -10.11
N ALA A 32 -10.49 13.31 -10.59
CA ALA A 32 -11.27 12.35 -9.81
C ALA A 32 -10.46 11.82 -8.61
N LEU A 33 -9.18 11.49 -8.82
CA LEU A 33 -8.27 11.06 -7.75
C LEU A 33 -8.05 12.18 -6.74
N ASN A 34 -7.78 13.41 -7.22
CA ASN A 34 -7.63 14.56 -6.34
C ASN A 34 -8.92 14.84 -5.54
N ALA A 35 -10.09 14.70 -6.16
CA ALA A 35 -11.36 14.85 -5.46
C ALA A 35 -11.57 13.78 -4.38
N LEU A 36 -11.11 12.55 -4.60
CA LEU A 36 -11.29 11.42 -3.68
C LEU A 36 -10.28 11.42 -2.52
N TYR A 37 -9.03 11.78 -2.78
CA TYR A 37 -7.90 11.59 -1.86
C TYR A 37 -7.21 12.90 -1.45
N GLY A 38 -7.55 14.03 -2.07
CA GLY A 38 -6.87 15.30 -1.88
C GLY A 38 -5.51 15.37 -2.60
N GLU A 39 -4.96 16.58 -2.65
CA GLU A 39 -3.75 16.89 -3.43
C GLU A 39 -2.54 16.12 -2.88
N ARG A 40 -2.41 16.06 -1.55
CA ARG A 40 -1.32 15.35 -0.85
C ARG A 40 -1.56 13.83 -0.79
N GLY A 41 -2.80 13.38 -0.86
CA GLY A 41 -3.14 11.96 -0.79
C GLY A 41 -3.02 11.23 -2.13
N THR A 42 -2.99 11.96 -3.25
CA THR A 42 -2.92 11.37 -4.59
C THR A 42 -1.61 10.58 -4.79
N ASP A 43 -0.46 11.12 -4.39
CA ASP A 43 0.82 10.42 -4.51
C ASP A 43 0.86 9.14 -3.66
N MET A 44 0.35 9.21 -2.43
CA MET A 44 0.25 8.07 -1.53
C MET A 44 -0.61 6.96 -2.15
N MET A 45 -1.73 7.33 -2.78
CA MET A 45 -2.60 6.35 -3.43
C MET A 45 -2.00 5.73 -4.67
N ILE A 46 -1.20 6.47 -5.45
CA ILE A 46 -0.45 5.90 -6.57
C ILE A 46 0.46 4.78 -6.06
N ILE A 47 1.16 4.99 -4.95
CA ILE A 47 2.03 3.98 -4.34
C ILE A 47 1.22 2.78 -3.83
N VAL A 48 0.12 3.02 -3.09
CA VAL A 48 -0.76 1.96 -2.58
C VAL A 48 -1.29 1.08 -3.72
N ILE A 49 -1.81 1.70 -4.80
CA ILE A 49 -2.37 0.98 -5.94
C ILE A 49 -1.27 0.21 -6.69
N ALA A 50 -0.10 0.80 -6.88
CA ALA A 50 1.02 0.12 -7.53
C ALA A 50 1.43 -1.15 -6.77
N VAL A 51 1.56 -1.08 -5.44
CA VAL A 51 1.91 -2.22 -4.59
C VAL A 51 0.81 -3.28 -4.59
N LEU A 52 -0.47 -2.88 -4.56
CA LEU A 52 -1.61 -3.81 -4.68
C LEU A 52 -1.63 -4.55 -6.02
N LEU A 53 -1.32 -3.86 -7.12
CA LEU A 53 -1.22 -4.47 -8.44
C LEU A 53 -0.04 -5.44 -8.54
N LEU A 54 1.11 -5.07 -7.99
CA LEU A 54 2.28 -5.95 -7.93
C LEU A 54 1.97 -7.22 -7.13
N ASP A 55 1.36 -7.09 -5.95
CA ASP A 55 0.94 -8.24 -5.16
C ASP A 55 -0.07 -9.12 -5.91
N LEU A 56 -1.03 -8.53 -6.63
CA LEU A 56 -1.97 -9.28 -7.45
C LEU A 56 -1.28 -10.05 -8.60
N ILE A 57 -0.35 -9.41 -9.30
CA ILE A 57 0.37 -10.04 -10.40
C ILE A 57 1.18 -11.23 -9.87
N VAL A 58 1.98 -11.02 -8.82
CA VAL A 58 2.82 -12.10 -8.29
C VAL A 58 1.97 -13.17 -7.60
N GLY A 59 0.90 -12.80 -6.90
CA GLY A 59 -0.04 -13.75 -6.29
C GLY A 59 -0.77 -14.63 -7.32
N THR A 60 -1.23 -14.05 -8.44
CA THR A 60 -1.82 -14.85 -9.53
C THR A 60 -0.81 -15.77 -10.21
N LEU A 61 0.46 -15.36 -10.31
CA LEU A 61 1.54 -16.23 -10.80
C LEU A 61 1.90 -17.34 -9.79
N ALA A 62 1.85 -17.06 -8.49
CA ALA A 62 2.04 -18.05 -7.45
C ALA A 62 0.92 -19.10 -7.48
N ALA A 63 -0.34 -18.66 -7.55
CA ALA A 63 -1.50 -19.55 -7.67
C ALA A 63 -1.42 -20.43 -8.94
N LYS A 64 -0.93 -19.89 -10.06
CA LYS A 64 -0.65 -20.64 -11.30
C LYS A 64 0.33 -21.77 -11.08
N LYS A 65 1.43 -21.52 -10.35
CA LYS A 65 2.47 -22.52 -10.05
C LYS A 65 1.91 -23.67 -9.22
N GLU A 66 0.88 -23.40 -8.41
CA GLU A 66 0.25 -24.37 -7.52
C GLU A 66 -0.99 -25.05 -8.09
N LYS A 67 -1.29 -24.82 -9.37
CA LYS A 67 -2.45 -25.37 -10.09
C LYS A 67 -3.81 -24.98 -9.47
N ILE A 68 -3.87 -23.86 -8.76
CA ILE A 68 -5.13 -23.28 -8.29
C ILE A 68 -5.82 -22.58 -9.47
N GLU A 69 -7.14 -22.73 -9.60
CA GLU A 69 -8.00 -22.08 -10.62
C GLU A 69 -7.70 -20.58 -10.75
N THR A 70 -7.04 -20.20 -11.84
CA THR A 70 -6.36 -18.90 -11.98
C THR A 70 -7.31 -17.74 -12.29
N SER A 71 -8.47 -18.03 -12.90
CA SER A 71 -9.49 -17.06 -13.28
C SER A 71 -10.27 -16.56 -12.06
N GLU A 72 -10.68 -17.47 -11.18
CA GLU A 72 -11.38 -17.13 -9.94
C GLU A 72 -10.45 -16.38 -8.97
N HIS A 73 -9.18 -16.79 -8.88
CA HIS A 73 -8.18 -16.12 -8.05
C HIS A 73 -7.90 -14.68 -8.54
N GLY A 74 -7.76 -14.48 -9.85
CA GLY A 74 -7.56 -13.14 -10.43
C GLY A 74 -8.75 -12.20 -10.22
N LEU A 75 -9.98 -12.69 -10.42
CA LEU A 75 -11.19 -11.89 -10.20
C LEU A 75 -11.39 -11.52 -8.72
N LYS A 76 -11.21 -12.48 -7.80
CA LYS A 76 -11.23 -12.21 -6.36
C LYS A 76 -10.16 -11.19 -5.96
N GLY A 77 -8.97 -11.30 -6.55
CA GLY A 77 -7.88 -10.36 -6.34
C GLY A 77 -8.21 -8.94 -6.81
N LEU A 78 -8.88 -8.79 -7.96
CA LEU A 78 -9.32 -7.48 -8.45
C LEU A 78 -10.40 -6.86 -7.55
N ILE A 79 -11.36 -7.66 -7.08
CA ILE A 79 -12.38 -7.22 -6.10
C ILE A 79 -11.69 -6.76 -4.81
N ARG A 80 -10.67 -7.48 -4.34
CA ARG A 80 -9.87 -7.10 -3.17
C ARG A 80 -9.20 -5.73 -3.36
N ILE A 81 -8.57 -5.48 -4.52
CA ILE A 81 -7.98 -4.17 -4.81
C ILE A 81 -9.04 -3.08 -4.78
N ALA A 82 -10.20 -3.31 -5.41
CA ALA A 82 -11.29 -2.34 -5.40
C ALA A 82 -11.70 -2.00 -3.96
N VAL A 83 -12.03 -3.00 -3.14
CA VAL A 83 -12.45 -2.80 -1.74
C VAL A 83 -11.37 -2.10 -0.91
N ILE A 84 -10.11 -2.55 -0.99
CA ILE A 84 -9.01 -1.97 -0.22
C ILE A 84 -8.75 -0.52 -0.66
N SER A 85 -8.82 -0.20 -1.95
CA SER A 85 -8.59 1.15 -2.47
C SER A 85 -9.66 2.17 -1.99
N PHE A 86 -10.86 1.71 -1.65
CA PHE A 86 -11.90 2.58 -1.08
C PHE A 86 -11.65 2.93 0.40
N LEU A 87 -10.86 2.16 1.14
CA LEU A 87 -10.62 2.43 2.57
C LEU A 87 -9.93 3.78 2.80
N PRO A 88 -8.86 4.16 2.06
CA PRO A 88 -8.30 5.50 2.15
C PRO A 88 -9.28 6.63 1.77
N VAL A 89 -10.21 6.40 0.83
CA VAL A 89 -11.25 7.39 0.51
C VAL A 89 -12.10 7.67 1.75
N ILE A 90 -12.58 6.62 2.40
CA ILE A 90 -13.40 6.73 3.61
C ILE A 90 -12.61 7.42 4.72
N ALA A 91 -11.34 7.06 4.87
CA ALA A 91 -10.42 7.64 5.84
C ALA A 91 -10.24 9.16 5.65
N HIS A 92 -9.96 9.60 4.42
CA HIS A 92 -9.80 11.01 4.10
C HIS A 92 -11.10 11.80 4.33
N ARG A 93 -12.27 11.23 4.00
CA ARG A 93 -13.56 11.87 4.30
C ARG A 93 -13.80 11.96 5.81
N ALA A 94 -13.41 10.96 6.58
CA ALA A 94 -13.48 11.00 8.04
C ALA A 94 -12.55 12.07 8.62
N ASP A 95 -11.32 12.19 8.11
CA ASP A 95 -10.39 13.24 8.53
C ASP A 95 -10.93 14.66 8.26
N LEU A 96 -11.59 14.87 7.11
CA LEU A 96 -12.25 16.14 6.79
C LEU A 96 -13.43 16.42 7.72
N PHE A 97 -14.21 15.39 8.08
CA PHE A 97 -15.38 15.53 8.95
C PHE A 97 -14.98 15.83 10.40
N VAL A 98 -13.94 15.19 10.91
CA VAL A 98 -13.50 15.31 12.30
C VAL A 98 -12.44 16.41 12.48
N GLY A 99 -11.78 16.85 11.41
CA GLY A 99 -10.75 17.89 11.43
C GLY A 99 -9.35 17.38 11.79
N PHE A 100 -9.05 16.11 11.53
CA PHE A 100 -7.80 15.45 11.95
C PHE A 100 -6.60 15.65 11.02
N GLY A 101 -6.72 16.46 9.95
CA GLY A 101 -5.58 16.82 9.11
C GLY A 101 -4.88 15.63 8.47
N ASP A 102 -5.67 14.73 7.86
CA ASP A 102 -5.25 13.52 7.13
C ASP A 102 -4.65 12.36 7.96
N PHE A 103 -4.82 12.39 9.29
CA PHE A 103 -4.30 11.33 10.17
C PHE A 103 -4.82 9.93 9.82
N MET A 104 -6.14 9.75 9.69
CA MET A 104 -6.75 8.47 9.37
C MET A 104 -6.35 8.00 7.96
N PHE A 105 -6.33 8.92 7.00
CA PHE A 105 -5.93 8.66 5.62
C PHE A 105 -4.51 8.07 5.55
N PHE A 106 -3.54 8.75 6.17
CA PHE A 106 -2.16 8.25 6.17
C PHE A 106 -2.03 6.97 6.99
N GLY A 107 -2.68 6.87 8.16
CA GLY A 107 -2.62 5.68 8.99
C GLY A 107 -3.13 4.43 8.26
N ILE A 108 -4.30 4.52 7.63
CA ILE A 108 -4.90 3.42 6.87
C ILE A 108 -4.08 3.11 5.63
N SER A 109 -3.60 4.11 4.89
CA SER A 109 -2.80 3.90 3.69
C SER A 109 -1.47 3.21 3.99
N ILE A 110 -0.77 3.62 5.06
CA ILE A 110 0.48 2.97 5.48
C ILE A 110 0.21 1.54 5.97
N GLY A 111 -0.88 1.31 6.72
CA GLY A 111 -1.27 -0.04 7.15
C GLY A 111 -1.55 -0.98 5.97
N ILE A 112 -2.23 -0.49 4.93
CA ILE A 112 -2.45 -1.24 3.69
C ILE A 112 -1.11 -1.56 3.01
N LEU A 113 -0.21 -0.59 2.88
CA LEU A 113 1.12 -0.81 2.29
C LEU A 113 1.92 -1.87 3.05
N TYR A 114 1.94 -1.77 4.38
CA TYR A 114 2.64 -2.71 5.25
C TYR A 114 2.19 -4.15 5.01
N HIS A 115 0.88 -4.42 5.08
CA HIS A 115 0.36 -5.77 4.85
C HIS A 115 0.53 -6.25 3.41
N THR A 116 0.37 -5.36 2.44
CA THR A 116 0.47 -5.74 1.02
C THR A 116 1.93 -6.04 0.64
N LEU A 117 2.91 -5.30 1.17
CA LEU A 117 4.33 -5.58 0.94
C LEU A 117 4.77 -6.91 1.56
N LYS A 118 4.23 -7.28 2.73
CA LYS A 118 4.45 -8.61 3.32
C LYS A 118 3.92 -9.72 2.41
N SER A 119 2.66 -9.59 1.95
CA SER A 119 2.04 -10.52 1.00
C SER A 119 2.85 -10.62 -0.29
N PHE A 120 3.29 -9.48 -0.83
CA PHE A 120 4.09 -9.43 -2.04
C PHE A 120 5.43 -10.17 -1.86
N GLY A 121 6.15 -9.91 -0.77
CA GLY A 121 7.40 -10.60 -0.45
C GLY A 121 7.23 -12.12 -0.37
N ALA A 122 6.17 -12.59 0.31
CA ALA A 122 5.85 -14.01 0.38
C ALA A 122 5.55 -14.61 -1.00
N ASN A 123 4.75 -13.91 -1.82
CA ASN A 123 4.44 -14.33 -3.19
C ASN A 123 5.69 -14.39 -4.09
N VAL A 124 6.61 -13.43 -3.93
CA VAL A 124 7.91 -13.40 -4.65
C VAL A 124 8.75 -14.63 -4.33
N VAL A 125 8.83 -15.02 -3.05
CA VAL A 125 9.52 -16.24 -2.62
C VAL A 125 8.83 -17.48 -3.21
N ARG A 126 7.49 -17.52 -3.15
CA ARG A 126 6.68 -18.64 -3.66
C ARG A 126 6.89 -18.91 -5.15
N VAL A 127 7.03 -17.86 -5.96
CA VAL A 127 7.36 -18.00 -7.40
C VAL A 127 8.85 -18.24 -7.67
N GLY A 128 9.74 -18.08 -6.69
CA GLY A 128 11.20 -18.21 -6.85
C GLY A 128 11.84 -17.01 -7.55
N TRP A 129 11.30 -15.81 -7.31
CA TRP A 129 11.81 -14.54 -7.85
C TRP A 129 12.72 -13.80 -6.86
N ASP A 130 12.98 -14.37 -5.69
CA ASP A 130 13.95 -13.92 -4.69
C ASP A 130 15.37 -13.76 -5.25
N LYS A 131 15.70 -14.46 -6.33
CA LYS A 131 16.96 -14.27 -7.10
C LYS A 131 17.02 -12.99 -7.94
N TYR A 132 15.87 -12.38 -8.27
CA TYR A 132 15.79 -11.16 -9.07
C TYR A 132 15.37 -9.95 -8.23
N ILE A 133 14.53 -10.18 -7.21
CA ILE A 133 14.01 -9.16 -6.33
C ILE A 133 14.69 -9.33 -4.96
N PRO A 134 15.58 -8.40 -4.57
CA PRO A 134 16.24 -8.46 -3.27
C PRO A 134 15.22 -8.28 -2.14
N LEU A 135 14.92 -9.35 -1.40
CA LEU A 135 13.95 -9.33 -0.30
C LEU A 135 14.31 -8.33 0.81
N TRP A 136 15.60 -8.09 1.03
CA TRP A 136 16.07 -7.10 2.00
C TRP A 136 15.55 -5.68 1.69
N VAL A 137 15.30 -5.34 0.42
CA VAL A 137 14.73 -4.02 0.05
C VAL A 137 13.30 -3.93 0.54
N ILE A 138 12.52 -5.01 0.41
CA ILE A 138 11.13 -5.07 0.88
C ILE A 138 11.12 -4.96 2.42
N ASP A 139 12.01 -5.68 3.11
CA ASP A 139 12.15 -5.60 4.56
C ASP A 139 12.52 -4.19 5.06
N VAL A 140 13.44 -3.51 4.37
CA VAL A 140 13.81 -2.12 4.70
C VAL A 140 12.62 -1.18 4.55
N ILE A 141 11.83 -1.32 3.48
CA ILE A 141 10.63 -0.51 3.28
C ILE A 141 9.60 -0.80 4.38
N ILE A 142 9.36 -2.07 4.70
CA ILE A 142 8.44 -2.47 5.77
C ILE A 142 8.86 -1.88 7.12
N GLY A 143 10.14 -1.99 7.48
CA GLY A 143 10.68 -1.43 8.73
C GLY A 143 10.57 0.10 8.81
N PHE A 144 10.75 0.79 7.68
CA PHE A 144 10.52 2.24 7.60
C PHE A 144 9.04 2.58 7.82
N LEU A 145 8.12 1.86 7.18
CA LEU A 145 6.67 2.07 7.35
C LEU A 145 6.23 1.81 8.80
N GLU A 146 6.77 0.78 9.44
CA GLU A 146 6.50 0.48 10.84
C GLU A 146 6.95 1.60 11.77
N THR A 147 8.17 2.12 11.55
CA THR A 147 8.70 3.26 12.32
C THR A 147 7.83 4.51 12.12
N GLU A 148 7.35 4.76 10.90
CA GLU A 148 6.48 5.90 10.63
C GLU A 148 5.10 5.74 11.28
N ILE A 149 4.51 4.54 11.26
CA ILE A 149 3.26 4.23 12.00
C ILE A 149 3.47 4.51 13.48
N GLN A 150 4.51 3.94 14.09
CA GLN A 150 4.78 4.10 15.51
C GLN A 150 5.00 5.58 15.88
N SER A 151 5.74 6.33 15.07
CA SER A 151 5.98 7.76 15.33
C SER A 151 4.71 8.61 15.19
N LYS A 152 3.84 8.32 14.22
CA LYS A 152 2.54 9.00 14.07
C LYS A 152 1.59 8.63 15.21
N MET A 153 1.56 7.37 15.65
CA MET A 153 0.78 6.94 16.80
C MET A 153 1.25 7.62 18.08
N ALA A 154 2.55 7.68 18.34
CA ALA A 154 3.12 8.36 19.50
C ALA A 154 2.80 9.86 19.51
N ARG A 155 2.88 10.54 18.35
CA ARG A 155 2.50 11.95 18.21
C ARG A 155 1.01 12.18 18.45
N SER A 156 0.15 11.33 17.90
CA SER A 156 -1.30 11.39 18.09
C SER A 156 -1.66 11.16 19.56
N GLN A 157 -1.04 10.20 20.22
CA GLN A 157 -1.22 9.93 21.64
C GLN A 157 -0.79 11.12 22.51
N ALA A 158 0.37 11.72 22.23
CA ALA A 158 0.84 12.91 22.93
C ALA A 158 -0.09 14.12 22.72
N GLN A 159 -0.72 14.24 21.53
CA GLN A 159 -1.71 15.29 21.27
C GLN A 159 -3.03 15.02 21.98
N PHE A 160 -3.50 13.78 21.99
CA PHE A 160 -4.68 13.36 22.73
C PHE A 160 -4.52 13.61 24.23
N GLU A 161 -3.36 13.27 24.80
CA GLU A 161 -3.00 13.54 26.20
C GLU A 161 -3.02 15.04 26.52
N LYS A 162 -2.51 15.89 25.62
CA LYS A 162 -2.58 17.36 25.78
C LYS A 162 -4.00 17.91 25.77
N LEU A 163 -4.91 17.28 25.02
CA LEU A 163 -6.29 17.75 24.85
C LEU A 163 -7.26 17.23 25.91
N TYR A 164 -7.08 15.98 26.36
CA TYR A 164 -8.02 15.26 27.23
C TYR A 164 -7.43 14.85 28.59
N GLY A 165 -6.14 15.12 28.84
CA GLY A 165 -5.43 14.76 30.07
C GLY A 165 -4.84 13.35 30.07
N ALA A 166 -3.79 13.14 30.88
CA ALA A 166 -3.05 11.87 30.96
C ALA A 166 -3.91 10.66 31.35
N ASP A 167 -4.95 10.88 32.16
CA ASP A 167 -5.85 9.81 32.65
C ASP A 167 -6.65 9.14 31.50
N ALA A 168 -6.98 9.90 30.45
CA ALA A 168 -7.70 9.38 29.29
C ALA A 168 -6.84 8.52 28.34
N SER A 169 -5.50 8.62 28.41
CA SER A 169 -4.56 7.99 27.46
C SER A 169 -3.89 6.71 27.97
N GLN A 170 -3.90 6.47 29.29
CA GLN A 170 -3.38 5.26 29.93
C GLN A 170 -3.96 3.92 29.42
N PRO A 171 -5.28 3.79 29.16
CA PRO A 171 -5.81 2.49 28.73
C PRO A 171 -5.33 2.11 27.31
N LEU A 172 -5.05 3.10 26.45
CA LEU A 172 -4.57 2.87 25.09
C LEU A 172 -3.07 2.52 25.04
N SER A 173 -2.19 3.26 25.75
CA SER A 173 -0.75 2.95 25.85
C SER A 173 -0.52 1.54 26.38
N ASN A 174 -1.19 1.19 27.47
CA ASN A 174 -1.08 -0.15 28.07
C ASN A 174 -1.56 -1.27 27.11
N SER A 175 -2.44 -0.97 26.16
CA SER A 175 -2.89 -1.94 25.16
C SER A 175 -1.88 -2.10 24.01
N LEU A 176 -1.20 -1.02 23.62
CA LEU A 176 -0.20 -1.01 22.55
C LEU A 176 1.11 -1.65 23.02
N GLU A 177 1.59 -1.32 24.21
CA GLU A 177 2.80 -1.93 24.78
C GLU A 177 2.65 -3.45 24.96
N ARG A 178 1.45 -3.91 25.31
CA ARG A 178 1.16 -5.35 25.40
C ARG A 178 1.22 -6.02 24.03
N ARG A 179 0.77 -5.36 22.96
CA ARG A 179 0.81 -5.89 21.59
C ARG A 179 2.23 -5.92 21.03
N LEU A 180 2.99 -4.85 21.25
CA LEU A 180 4.40 -4.74 20.84
C LEU A 180 5.31 -5.76 21.55
N LYS A 181 5.03 -6.11 22.81
CA LYS A 181 5.78 -7.15 23.54
C LYS A 181 5.40 -8.58 23.15
N THR A 182 4.28 -8.78 22.45
CA THR A 182 3.80 -10.11 22.06
C THR A 182 4.15 -10.48 20.62
N GLU A 183 4.58 -9.52 19.79
CA GLU A 183 5.03 -9.80 18.42
C GLU A 183 6.52 -10.19 18.44
N PRO A 184 6.89 -11.40 17.96
CA PRO A 184 8.28 -11.83 17.94
C PRO A 184 9.10 -10.99 16.96
N GLU A 185 10.29 -10.55 17.39
CA GLU A 185 11.29 -9.82 16.59
C GLU A 185 11.97 -10.78 15.59
N VAL A 186 11.21 -11.27 14.61
CA VAL A 186 11.70 -12.16 13.55
C VAL A 186 11.40 -11.51 12.22
N SER A 187 12.33 -11.59 11.24
CA SER A 187 12.14 -10.97 9.92
C SER A 187 10.73 -11.29 9.38
N PRO A 188 9.93 -10.28 9.03
CA PRO A 188 8.50 -10.43 8.74
C PRO A 188 8.21 -11.34 7.55
N ILE A 189 9.20 -11.61 6.70
CA ILE A 189 9.10 -12.55 5.57
C ILE A 189 9.23 -14.01 6.04
N THR A 190 10.03 -14.28 7.07
CA THR A 190 10.28 -15.64 7.58
C THR A 190 9.03 -16.28 8.20
N GLU A 191 8.18 -15.49 8.84
CA GLU A 191 6.95 -15.96 9.47
C GLU A 191 5.86 -16.29 8.44
N ALA A 192 5.70 -15.46 7.39
CA ALA A 192 4.78 -15.73 6.29
C ALA A 192 5.19 -16.98 5.49
N VAL A 193 6.50 -17.25 5.37
CA VAL A 193 7.01 -18.49 4.77
C VAL A 193 6.67 -19.70 5.64
N ALA A 194 6.72 -19.60 6.97
CA ALA A 194 6.50 -20.74 7.86
C ALA A 194 5.03 -21.23 7.95
N ILE A 195 4.06 -20.36 7.68
CA ILE A 195 2.63 -20.68 7.82
C ILE A 195 2.07 -21.43 6.59
N ASP A 196 2.71 -21.32 5.42
CA ASP A 196 2.21 -21.85 4.14
C ASP A 196 2.91 -23.15 3.67
N ILE A 197 3.76 -23.76 4.52
CA ILE A 197 4.45 -25.04 4.25
C ILE A 197 3.89 -26.22 5.06
N GLU A 198 2.60 -26.20 5.44
CA GLU A 198 1.99 -27.48 5.82
C GLU A 198 1.76 -28.30 4.55
N PRO A 199 2.44 -29.46 4.39
CA PRO A 199 2.17 -30.30 3.25
C PRO A 199 0.72 -30.78 3.34
N VAL A 200 -0.05 -30.55 2.29
CA VAL A 200 -1.32 -31.25 2.06
C VAL A 200 -1.02 -32.73 2.16
N LYS A 201 -1.35 -33.33 3.32
CA LYS A 201 -1.30 -34.77 3.52
C LYS A 201 -2.28 -35.37 2.54
N GLY A 202 -1.77 -36.29 1.72
CA GLY A 202 -2.51 -36.97 0.65
C GLY A 202 -3.63 -37.85 1.15
#